data_AF-A0A418LXA5-F1
#
_entry.id   AF-A0A418LXA5-F1
#
_cell.length_a   1.000
_cell.length_b   1.000
_cell.length_c   1.000
_cell.angle_alpha   90.00
_cell.angle_beta   90.00
_cell.angle_gamma   90.00
#
_symmetry.space_group_name_H-M   'P 1'
#
loop_
_entity.id
_entity.type
_entity.pdbx_description
1 polymer ?
#
loop_
_entity_poly.entity_id
_entity_poly.type
_entity_poly.pdbx_seq_one_letter_code
_entity_poly.pdbx_strand_id
1 'polypeptide(L)'
;MISRYHPIWADLFFVLILGGLMTRFSTHPWYVGSVIGCALLLRLGHLFTSPEDEENPAMLALYSFLMPVDKLGKAYVRLQRARGNTEAQPIYHIGILHKTGQALWGMYRMPDGESLVSLQAQLRELASVIGQDLEIAATSHPGYVKMTLGAPLPDQVSLGRIFKDLQKMSEPVWCIGQGSRGSVLPSLKSFPHLLVAGSTGGGKTNQLKVLAESLKVQGQDIPVVLVDLKGGGDYRNLRETVQEIIRDLPGLHAWLQTQVALLETRQAQAWETGETDFSPVVTLIDEFATVTTTASSKLDKAAADQAKEILSQVNTLLQKGRSLGIHLVLATQRPDAEVIPGILRANLDALVTFHVTTSVQSGVVLGPGRSEAYELPAHPGRAFVSLGGELTKVQTYRWEPLTQEKPKSTHP
;
A
#
# COMPACT_ATOMS: atom_id res chain seq x y z
N MET A 1 36.14 -13.23 -32.78
CA MET A 1 36.64 -12.46 -31.62
C MET A 1 36.14 -11.00 -31.61
N ILE A 2 34.98 -10.70 -32.22
CA ILE A 2 34.35 -9.36 -32.24
C ILE A 2 32.83 -9.56 -32.15
N SER A 3 32.31 -9.87 -30.96
CA SER A 3 30.86 -9.91 -30.70
C SER A 3 30.51 -9.51 -29.25
N ARG A 4 31.41 -8.76 -28.59
CA ARG A 4 31.23 -8.21 -27.24
C ARG A 4 31.65 -6.73 -27.17
N TYR A 5 31.36 -5.95 -28.22
CA TYR A 5 31.50 -4.50 -28.10
C TYR A 5 30.13 -3.91 -27.71
N HIS A 6 30.08 -3.48 -26.46
CA HIS A 6 28.98 -2.77 -25.80
C HIS A 6 28.45 -1.61 -26.68
N PRO A 7 27.13 -1.30 -26.67
CA PRO A 7 26.56 -0.16 -27.43
C PRO A 7 27.28 1.18 -27.21
N ILE A 8 27.97 1.31 -26.08
CA ILE A 8 28.83 2.44 -25.71
C ILE A 8 29.89 2.76 -26.77
N TRP A 9 30.50 1.77 -27.43
CA TRP A 9 31.60 2.01 -28.38
C TRP A 9 31.13 2.53 -29.74
N ALA A 10 29.95 2.10 -30.20
CA ALA A 10 29.34 2.62 -31.42
C ALA A 10 28.91 4.09 -31.22
N ASP A 11 28.44 4.43 -30.04
CA ASP A 11 28.01 5.78 -29.69
C ASP A 11 29.18 6.74 -29.45
N LEU A 12 30.28 6.27 -28.85
CA LEU A 12 31.52 7.04 -28.74
C LEU A 12 32.06 7.39 -30.14
N PHE A 13 31.97 6.45 -31.08
CA PHE A 13 32.40 6.63 -32.45
C PHE A 13 31.50 7.64 -33.20
N PHE A 14 30.18 7.58 -32.99
CA PHE A 14 29.23 8.54 -33.58
C PHE A 14 29.46 9.97 -33.06
N VAL A 15 29.72 10.12 -31.76
CA VAL A 15 30.01 11.43 -31.14
C VAL A 15 31.34 12.01 -31.63
N LEU A 16 32.37 11.17 -31.79
CA LEU A 16 33.66 11.60 -32.36
C LEU A 16 33.52 12.04 -33.83
N ILE A 17 32.70 11.35 -34.63
CA ILE A 17 32.40 11.74 -36.01
C ILE A 17 31.60 13.05 -36.06
N LEU A 18 30.56 13.19 -35.25
CA LEU A 18 29.73 14.39 -35.21
C LEU A 18 30.54 15.61 -34.72
N GLY A 19 31.41 15.41 -33.72
CA GLY A 19 32.33 16.43 -33.24
C GLY A 19 33.40 16.80 -34.25
N GLY A 20 33.92 15.83 -35.00
CA GLY A 20 34.83 16.06 -36.12
C GLY A 20 34.17 16.81 -37.29
N LEU A 21 32.87 16.56 -37.55
CA LEU A 21 32.11 17.32 -38.55
C LEU A 21 31.83 18.75 -38.09
N MET A 22 31.39 18.94 -36.84
CA MET A 22 31.02 20.24 -36.28
C MET A 22 32.24 21.17 -36.11
N THR A 23 33.41 20.65 -35.76
CA THR A 23 34.67 21.42 -35.69
C THR A 23 35.14 21.92 -37.06
N ARG A 24 34.74 21.26 -38.16
CA ARG A 24 35.03 21.72 -39.53
C ARG A 24 34.17 22.91 -40.00
N PHE A 25 33.04 23.18 -39.35
CA PHE A 25 32.09 24.22 -39.77
C PHE A 25 31.84 25.31 -38.72
N SER A 26 32.48 25.22 -37.54
CA SER A 26 32.34 26.18 -36.44
C SER A 26 33.63 26.95 -36.19
N THR A 27 33.55 28.29 -36.18
CA THR A 27 34.65 29.19 -35.79
C THR A 27 34.81 29.32 -34.27
N HIS A 28 33.95 28.67 -33.47
CA HIS A 28 33.95 28.76 -32.01
C HIS A 28 34.02 27.36 -31.36
N PRO A 29 35.22 26.90 -30.97
CA PRO A 29 35.46 25.57 -30.40
C PRO A 29 34.61 25.25 -29.16
N TRP A 30 34.34 26.26 -28.34
CA TRP A 30 33.54 26.15 -27.12
C TRP A 30 32.10 25.69 -27.39
N TYR A 31 31.49 26.17 -28.48
CA TYR A 31 30.12 25.85 -28.86
C TYR A 31 29.96 24.37 -29.25
N VAL A 32 30.98 23.82 -29.92
CA VAL A 32 31.00 22.41 -30.34
C VAL A 32 31.13 21.50 -29.12
N GLY A 33 31.97 21.86 -28.15
CA GLY A 33 32.09 21.13 -26.88
C GLY A 33 30.80 21.11 -26.06
N SER A 34 30.07 22.23 -26.01
CA SER A 34 28.78 22.33 -25.31
C SER A 34 27.69 21.45 -25.95
N VAL A 35 27.59 21.46 -27.27
CA VAL A 35 26.58 20.67 -28.00
C VAL A 35 26.86 19.18 -27.90
N ILE A 36 28.14 18.77 -28.01
CA ILE A 36 28.56 17.39 -27.80
C ILE A 36 28.30 16.94 -26.36
N GLY A 37 28.61 17.80 -25.38
CA GLY A 37 28.32 17.54 -23.97
C GLY A 37 26.82 17.33 -23.72
N CYS A 38 25.96 18.22 -24.22
CA CYS A 38 24.51 18.07 -24.11
C CYS A 38 23.98 16.81 -24.81
N ALA A 39 24.51 16.46 -25.99
CA ALA A 39 24.10 15.27 -26.72
C ALA A 39 24.50 13.97 -26.01
N LEU A 40 25.71 13.91 -25.42
CA LEU A 40 26.17 12.81 -24.58
C LEU A 40 25.32 12.66 -23.31
N LEU A 41 24.97 13.78 -22.67
CA LEU A 41 24.16 13.80 -21.45
C LEU A 41 22.72 13.32 -21.70
N LEU A 42 22.09 13.78 -22.79
CA LEU A 42 20.75 13.35 -23.19
C LEU A 42 20.70 11.85 -23.55
N ARG A 43 21.77 11.30 -24.11
CA ARG A 43 21.84 9.88 -24.51
C ARG A 43 22.25 8.95 -23.37
N LEU A 44 23.13 9.39 -22.46
CA LEU A 44 23.45 8.66 -21.23
C LEU A 44 22.21 8.50 -20.33
N GLY A 45 21.29 9.48 -20.33
CA GLY A 45 19.99 9.35 -19.67
C GLY A 45 19.02 8.35 -20.30
N HIS A 46 19.29 7.88 -21.52
CA HIS A 46 18.52 6.82 -22.17
C HIS A 46 19.18 5.43 -22.09
N LEU A 47 20.43 5.34 -21.61
CA LEU A 47 21.21 4.09 -21.57
C LEU A 47 20.98 3.26 -20.30
N PHE A 48 20.29 3.79 -19.29
CA PHE A 48 20.01 3.10 -18.03
C PHE A 48 18.51 3.15 -17.76
N THR A 49 17.83 2.05 -18.09
CA THR A 49 16.36 1.93 -18.03
C THR A 49 15.88 1.19 -16.78
N SER A 50 16.77 0.84 -15.84
CA SER A 50 16.38 0.20 -14.59
C SER A 50 16.24 1.25 -13.47
N PRO A 51 15.16 1.20 -12.66
CA PRO A 51 14.99 2.09 -11.51
C PRO A 51 16.13 2.01 -10.48
N GLU A 52 16.87 0.91 -10.46
CA GLU A 52 17.99 0.67 -9.54
C GLU A 52 19.27 1.41 -9.98
N ASP A 53 19.46 1.64 -11.30
CA ASP A 53 20.61 2.37 -11.84
C ASP A 53 20.49 3.90 -11.64
N GLU A 54 19.26 4.42 -11.48
CA GLU A 54 18.97 5.84 -11.23
C GLU A 54 19.33 6.30 -9.81
N GLU A 55 19.56 5.38 -8.87
CA GLU A 55 19.96 5.68 -7.49
C GLU A 55 21.45 6.06 -7.34
N ASN A 56 22.23 6.14 -8.43
CA ASN A 56 23.65 6.51 -8.36
C ASN A 56 23.86 7.99 -7.92
N PRO A 57 24.55 8.27 -6.79
CA PRO A 57 24.73 9.63 -6.25
C PRO A 57 25.37 10.64 -7.22
N ALA A 58 26.27 10.18 -8.10
CA ALA A 58 26.95 11.04 -9.07
C ALA A 58 26.01 11.47 -10.20
N MET A 59 25.09 10.59 -10.61
CA MET A 59 24.07 10.90 -11.61
C MET A 59 23.00 11.82 -11.01
N LEU A 60 22.60 11.58 -9.76
CA LEU A 60 21.62 12.40 -9.06
C LEU A 60 22.07 13.87 -8.95
N ALA A 61 23.35 14.10 -8.64
CA ALA A 61 23.93 15.43 -8.59
C ALA A 61 23.95 16.13 -9.97
N LEU A 62 24.33 15.40 -11.03
CA LEU A 62 24.44 15.92 -12.40
C LEU A 62 23.08 16.33 -12.98
N TYR A 63 22.03 15.51 -12.79
CA TYR A 63 20.68 15.80 -13.28
C TYR A 63 20.03 17.00 -12.58
N SER A 64 20.30 17.19 -11.28
CA SER A 64 19.75 18.31 -10.51
C SER A 64 20.18 19.69 -11.04
N PHE A 65 21.32 19.76 -11.74
CA PHE A 65 21.84 21.00 -12.31
C PHE A 65 21.26 21.33 -13.68
N LEU A 66 20.83 20.31 -14.44
CA LEU A 66 20.43 20.44 -15.84
C LEU A 66 18.92 20.56 -16.04
N MET A 67 18.12 20.05 -15.09
CA MET A 67 16.66 19.98 -15.22
C MET A 67 15.98 21.25 -14.67
N PRO A 68 15.05 21.86 -15.41
CA PRO A 68 14.28 23.00 -14.91
C PRO A 68 13.40 22.59 -13.72
N VAL A 69 13.22 23.52 -12.77
CA VAL A 69 12.35 23.31 -11.61
C VAL A 69 10.93 23.01 -12.08
N ASP A 70 10.44 21.83 -11.71
CA ASP A 70 9.13 21.34 -12.11
C ASP A 70 8.00 22.01 -11.32
N LYS A 71 6.76 21.54 -11.52
CA LYS A 71 5.57 22.09 -10.84
C LYS A 71 5.71 22.01 -9.31
N LEU A 72 6.34 20.95 -8.81
CA LEU A 72 6.49 20.69 -7.39
C LEU A 72 7.56 21.58 -6.76
N GLY A 73 8.73 21.70 -7.37
CA GLY A 73 9.77 22.61 -6.89
C GLY A 73 9.31 24.07 -6.87
N LYS A 74 8.51 24.49 -7.88
CA LYS A 74 7.87 25.81 -7.91
C LYS A 74 6.84 25.99 -6.80
N ALA A 75 6.03 24.97 -6.53
CA ALA A 75 5.04 25.01 -5.46
C ALA A 75 5.70 25.15 -4.08
N TYR A 76 6.80 24.43 -3.83
CA TYR A 76 7.57 24.54 -2.60
C TYR A 76 8.13 25.96 -2.39
N VAL A 77 8.80 26.56 -3.38
CA VAL A 77 9.32 27.94 -3.24
C VAL A 77 8.19 28.94 -3.00
N ARG A 78 7.05 28.80 -3.68
CA ARG A 78 5.88 29.66 -3.44
C ARG A 78 5.38 29.55 -2.01
N LEU A 79 5.30 28.34 -1.48
CA LEU A 79 4.87 28.08 -0.11
C LEU A 79 5.83 28.70 0.91
N GLN A 80 7.13 28.50 0.72
CA GLN A 80 8.15 29.06 1.60
C GLN A 80 8.17 30.59 1.60
N ARG A 81 8.02 31.21 0.42
CA ARG A 81 7.88 32.66 0.30
C ARG A 81 6.64 33.19 1.02
N ALA A 82 5.51 32.48 0.91
CA ALA A 82 4.29 32.86 1.63
C ALA A 82 4.46 32.79 3.16
N ARG A 83 5.39 31.95 3.64
CA ARG A 83 5.78 31.84 5.05
C ARG A 83 6.90 32.81 5.47
N GLY A 84 7.30 33.74 4.59
CA GLY A 84 8.32 34.76 4.87
C GLY A 84 9.76 34.34 4.53
N ASN A 85 9.99 33.12 4.03
CA ASN A 85 11.31 32.67 3.60
C ASN A 85 11.53 33.04 2.11
N THR A 86 12.08 34.23 1.88
CA THR A 86 12.32 34.78 0.53
C THR A 86 13.50 34.13 -0.20
N GLU A 87 14.45 33.56 0.54
CA GLU A 87 15.67 32.93 0.03
C GLU A 87 15.56 31.41 -0.14
N ALA A 88 14.36 30.85 0.01
CA ALA A 88 14.12 29.41 -0.10
C ALA A 88 14.59 28.85 -1.45
N GLN A 89 15.49 27.87 -1.40
CA GLN A 89 15.92 27.12 -2.58
C GLN A 89 14.82 26.15 -3.03
N PRO A 90 14.66 25.89 -4.33
CA PRO A 90 13.67 24.95 -4.83
C PRO A 90 14.07 23.50 -4.54
N ILE A 91 13.06 22.64 -4.47
CA ILE A 91 13.25 21.19 -4.59
C ILE A 91 13.51 20.88 -6.07
N TYR A 92 14.54 20.07 -6.35
CA TYR A 92 14.92 19.70 -7.71
C TYR A 92 14.48 18.27 -8.03
N HIS A 93 13.68 18.11 -9.08
CA HIS A 93 13.39 16.80 -9.67
C HIS A 93 14.63 16.22 -10.34
N ILE A 94 14.82 14.91 -10.21
CA ILE A 94 16.00 14.20 -10.68
C ILE A 94 15.59 13.01 -11.52
N GLY A 95 16.25 12.85 -12.66
CA GLY A 95 16.03 11.73 -13.56
C GLY A 95 14.71 11.85 -14.33
N ILE A 96 14.10 10.71 -14.63
CA ILE A 96 12.88 10.60 -15.43
C ILE A 96 11.67 10.48 -14.51
N LEU A 97 10.58 11.18 -14.83
CA LEU A 97 9.30 10.94 -14.19
C LEU A 97 8.71 9.62 -14.70
N HIS A 98 8.48 8.71 -13.78
CA HIS A 98 7.86 7.43 -14.03
C HIS A 98 6.34 7.55 -13.93
N LYS A 99 5.62 6.79 -14.75
CA LYS A 99 4.16 6.74 -14.73
C LYS A 99 3.68 5.38 -14.24
N THR A 100 2.83 5.38 -13.21
CA THR A 100 2.16 4.17 -12.72
C THR A 100 0.66 4.44 -12.64
N GLY A 101 -0.11 3.83 -13.53
CA GLY A 101 -1.53 4.15 -13.70
C GLY A 101 -1.72 5.61 -14.11
N GLN A 102 -2.38 6.39 -13.24
CA GLN A 102 -2.57 7.83 -13.43
C GLN A 102 -1.58 8.70 -12.63
N ALA A 103 -0.76 8.10 -11.77
CA ALA A 103 0.22 8.83 -10.99
C ALA A 103 1.54 9.00 -11.75
N LEU A 104 2.18 10.16 -11.54
CA LEU A 104 3.56 10.43 -11.90
C LEU A 104 4.40 10.38 -10.63
N TRP A 105 5.56 9.75 -10.67
CA TRP A 105 6.48 9.75 -9.53
C TRP A 105 7.92 9.93 -9.97
N GLY A 106 8.75 10.46 -9.09
CA GLY A 106 10.16 10.70 -9.35
C GLY A 106 10.96 10.93 -8.08
N MET A 107 12.28 11.03 -8.22
CA MET A 107 13.19 11.39 -7.14
C MET A 107 13.39 12.90 -7.08
N TYR A 108 13.48 13.43 -5.88
CA TYR A 108 13.60 14.85 -5.62
C TYR A 108 14.69 15.13 -4.58
N ARG A 109 15.58 16.08 -4.88
CA ARG A 109 16.58 16.58 -3.94
C ARG A 109 15.97 17.66 -3.05
N MET A 110 16.05 17.46 -1.73
CA MET A 110 15.67 18.45 -0.75
C MET A 110 16.71 19.59 -0.67
N PRO A 111 16.28 20.83 -0.37
CA PRO A 111 17.18 21.92 -0.04
C PRO A 111 18.07 21.62 1.18
N ASP A 112 19.23 22.25 1.24
CA ASP A 112 20.11 22.14 2.40
C ASP A 112 19.38 22.67 3.66
N GLY A 113 19.38 21.88 4.74
CA GLY A 113 18.67 22.19 5.99
C GLY A 113 17.19 21.79 6.01
N GLU A 114 16.60 21.39 4.89
CA GLU A 114 15.25 20.81 4.86
C GLU A 114 15.30 19.33 5.27
N SER A 115 14.32 18.87 6.04
CA SER A 115 14.20 17.48 6.47
C SER A 115 12.91 16.85 5.95
N LEU A 116 12.89 15.52 5.82
CA LEU A 116 11.68 14.79 5.45
C LEU A 116 10.50 15.12 6.37
N VAL A 117 10.76 15.24 7.68
CA VAL A 117 9.74 15.58 8.69
C VAL A 117 9.16 16.97 8.44
N SER A 118 10.02 17.95 8.19
CA SER A 118 9.60 19.32 7.85
C SER A 118 8.75 19.35 6.56
N LEU A 119 9.19 18.61 5.53
CA LEU A 119 8.50 18.55 4.26
C LEU A 119 7.15 17.82 4.36
N GLN A 120 7.08 16.73 5.12
CA GLN A 120 5.86 16.00 5.44
C GLN A 120 4.86 16.88 6.22
N ALA A 121 5.33 17.71 7.15
CA ALA A 121 4.48 18.67 7.86
C ALA A 121 3.84 19.72 6.92
N GLN A 122 4.44 19.95 5.75
CA GLN A 122 3.95 20.88 4.72
C GLN A 122 3.14 20.19 3.62
N LEU A 123 3.01 18.86 3.65
CA LEU A 123 2.44 18.05 2.57
C LEU A 123 1.06 18.52 2.13
N ARG A 124 0.18 18.83 3.09
CA ARG A 124 -1.19 19.28 2.80
C ARG A 124 -1.22 20.61 2.04
N GLU A 125 -0.39 21.56 2.45
CA GLU A 125 -0.30 22.88 1.79
C GLU A 125 0.33 22.75 0.41
N LEU A 126 1.39 21.93 0.27
CA LEU A 126 1.99 21.62 -1.02
C LEU A 126 1.00 20.96 -1.98
N ALA A 127 0.29 19.92 -1.53
CA ALA A 127 -0.74 19.24 -2.31
C ALA A 127 -1.85 20.22 -2.77
N SER A 128 -2.28 21.12 -1.89
CA SER A 128 -3.25 22.17 -2.18
C SER A 128 -2.75 23.14 -3.26
N VAL A 129 -1.52 23.64 -3.14
CA VAL A 129 -0.90 24.53 -4.14
C VAL A 129 -0.72 23.85 -5.49
N ILE A 130 -0.43 22.55 -5.50
CA ILE A 130 -0.26 21.77 -6.73
C ILE A 130 -1.62 21.40 -7.34
N GLY A 131 -2.68 21.29 -6.52
CA GLY A 131 -4.00 20.82 -6.92
C GLY A 131 -4.02 19.32 -7.26
N GLN A 132 -3.12 18.55 -6.67
CA GLN A 132 -2.96 17.10 -6.88
C GLN A 132 -2.67 16.44 -5.53
N ASP A 133 -3.01 15.15 -5.38
CA ASP A 133 -2.57 14.42 -4.19
C ASP A 133 -1.06 14.23 -4.30
N LEU A 134 -0.38 14.49 -3.19
CA LEU A 134 1.06 14.39 -3.10
C LEU A 134 1.40 13.39 -2.00
N GLU A 135 2.20 12.39 -2.34
CA GLU A 135 2.80 11.46 -1.39
C GLU A 135 4.32 11.67 -1.39
N ILE A 136 4.93 11.65 -0.20
CA ILE A 136 6.37 11.82 -0.01
C ILE A 136 6.88 10.65 0.81
N ALA A 137 7.80 9.88 0.24
CA ALA A 137 8.46 8.76 0.90
C ALA A 137 9.96 9.01 1.03
N ALA A 138 10.54 8.47 2.10
CA ALA A 138 11.99 8.42 2.26
C ALA A 138 12.62 7.57 1.15
N THR A 139 13.89 7.84 0.85
CA THR A 139 14.72 6.99 0.00
C THR A 139 15.88 6.42 0.79
N SER A 140 16.60 5.47 0.21
CA SER A 140 17.90 4.97 0.68
C SER A 140 18.97 6.07 0.76
N HIS A 141 18.76 7.21 0.08
CA HIS A 141 19.74 8.28 -0.08
C HIS A 141 19.39 9.51 0.78
N PRO A 142 20.22 9.88 1.77
CA PRO A 142 20.01 11.07 2.58
C PRO A 142 19.93 12.34 1.72
N GLY A 143 18.97 13.21 2.02
CA GLY A 143 18.72 14.43 1.24
C GLY A 143 17.81 14.23 0.01
N TYR A 144 17.42 12.99 -0.29
CA TYR A 144 16.53 12.67 -1.41
C TYR A 144 15.23 12.05 -0.93
N VAL A 145 14.13 12.45 -1.58
CA VAL A 145 12.79 11.93 -1.32
C VAL A 145 12.15 11.45 -2.61
N LYS A 146 11.33 10.42 -2.51
CA LYS A 146 10.46 9.98 -3.61
C LYS A 146 9.15 10.71 -3.47
N MET A 147 8.74 11.40 -4.53
CA MET A 147 7.45 12.10 -4.54
C MET A 147 6.56 11.53 -5.62
N THR A 148 5.30 11.28 -5.26
CA THR A 148 4.27 10.77 -6.16
C THR A 148 3.16 11.80 -6.27
N LEU A 149 2.91 12.26 -7.48
CA LEU A 149 1.84 13.16 -7.87
C LEU A 149 0.71 12.35 -8.50
N GLY A 150 -0.41 12.28 -7.79
CA GLY A 150 -1.61 11.59 -8.23
C GLY A 150 -2.77 12.54 -8.51
N ALA A 151 -3.75 12.06 -9.26
CA ALA A 151 -5.08 12.68 -9.21
C ALA A 151 -5.57 12.69 -7.75
N PRO A 152 -6.32 13.73 -7.32
CA PRO A 152 -6.92 13.74 -6.00
C PRO A 152 -7.75 12.47 -5.80
N LEU A 153 -7.59 11.84 -4.64
CA LEU A 153 -8.38 10.67 -4.29
C LEU A 153 -9.87 11.05 -4.32
N PRO A 154 -10.72 10.22 -4.96
CA PRO A 154 -12.16 10.47 -4.98
C PRO A 154 -12.75 10.46 -3.58
N ASP A 155 -13.87 11.15 -3.38
CA ASP A 155 -14.58 11.15 -2.10
C ASP A 155 -15.23 9.79 -1.82
N GLN A 156 -15.77 9.14 -2.85
CA GLN A 156 -16.30 7.78 -2.76
C GLN A 156 -15.98 6.99 -4.02
N VAL A 157 -15.80 5.68 -3.88
CA VAL A 157 -15.65 4.74 -4.99
C VAL A 157 -16.54 3.53 -4.72
N SER A 158 -17.42 3.17 -5.65
CA SER A 158 -18.29 2.01 -5.45
C SER A 158 -17.56 0.71 -5.77
N LEU A 159 -17.88 -0.36 -5.03
CA LEU A 159 -17.34 -1.70 -5.27
C LEU A 159 -17.73 -2.24 -6.65
N GLY A 160 -18.93 -1.93 -7.14
CA GLY A 160 -19.42 -2.35 -8.46
C GLY A 160 -18.53 -1.90 -9.62
N ARG A 161 -17.75 -0.82 -9.45
CA ARG A 161 -16.81 -0.33 -10.48
C ARG A 161 -15.75 -1.37 -10.86
N ILE A 162 -15.32 -2.20 -9.93
CA ILE A 162 -14.26 -3.20 -10.13
C ILE A 162 -14.79 -4.63 -10.19
N PHE A 163 -16.11 -4.82 -10.19
CA PHE A 163 -16.74 -6.14 -10.20
C PHE A 163 -16.21 -7.04 -11.32
N LYS A 164 -16.17 -6.52 -12.56
CA LYS A 164 -15.67 -7.28 -13.73
C LYS A 164 -14.18 -7.60 -13.64
N ASP A 165 -13.41 -6.75 -12.95
CA ASP A 165 -11.97 -6.97 -12.77
C ASP A 165 -11.74 -8.07 -11.72
N LEU A 166 -12.50 -8.04 -10.62
CA LEU A 166 -12.47 -9.07 -9.58
C LEU A 166 -12.84 -10.46 -10.12
N GLN A 167 -13.83 -10.57 -11.01
CA GLN A 167 -14.21 -11.84 -11.64
C GLN A 167 -13.12 -12.43 -12.54
N LYS A 168 -12.19 -11.61 -13.04
CA LYS A 168 -11.12 -12.02 -13.94
C LYS A 168 -9.80 -12.28 -13.21
N MET A 169 -9.75 -12.05 -11.90
CA MET A 169 -8.54 -12.29 -11.13
C MET A 169 -8.20 -13.78 -11.12
N SER A 170 -6.98 -14.11 -11.54
CA SER A 170 -6.46 -15.49 -11.52
C SER A 170 -6.15 -15.97 -10.10
N GLU A 171 -5.83 -15.04 -9.21
CA GLU A 171 -5.56 -15.30 -7.79
C GLU A 171 -6.42 -14.39 -6.91
N PRO A 172 -6.85 -14.88 -5.74
CA PRO A 172 -7.61 -14.07 -4.81
C PRO A 172 -6.81 -12.87 -4.28
N VAL A 173 -7.49 -11.73 -4.15
CA VAL A 173 -6.94 -10.45 -3.69
C VAL A 173 -7.80 -9.83 -2.58
N TRP A 174 -7.16 -9.08 -1.69
CA TRP A 174 -7.86 -8.21 -0.76
C TRP A 174 -8.35 -6.97 -1.50
N CYS A 175 -9.67 -6.84 -1.65
CA CYS A 175 -10.26 -5.67 -2.27
C CYS A 175 -10.31 -4.49 -1.30
N ILE A 176 -9.34 -3.57 -1.38
CA ILE A 176 -9.23 -2.47 -0.41
C ILE A 176 -9.83 -1.17 -0.96
N GLY A 177 -9.22 -0.57 -1.96
CA GLY A 177 -9.61 0.77 -2.40
C GLY A 177 -8.90 1.27 -3.64
N GLN A 178 -9.12 2.55 -3.94
CA GLN A 178 -8.45 3.29 -4.99
C GLN A 178 -7.38 4.18 -4.37
N GLY A 179 -6.12 4.00 -4.75
CA GLY A 179 -5.01 4.90 -4.47
C GLY A 179 -4.70 5.83 -5.65
N SER A 180 -3.71 6.70 -5.44
CA SER A 180 -3.15 7.60 -6.47
C SER A 180 -2.71 6.84 -7.74
N ARG A 181 -2.17 5.64 -7.56
CA ARG A 181 -1.61 4.76 -8.61
C ARG A 181 -2.61 3.81 -9.26
N GLY A 182 -3.82 3.65 -8.72
CA GLY A 182 -4.76 2.64 -9.20
C GLY A 182 -5.50 1.93 -8.06
N SER A 183 -6.20 0.85 -8.41
CA SER A 183 -6.79 -0.06 -7.44
C SER A 183 -5.72 -0.74 -6.59
N VAL A 184 -5.93 -0.79 -5.29
CA VAL A 184 -5.07 -1.48 -4.32
C VAL A 184 -5.70 -2.83 -4.00
N LEU A 185 -5.18 -3.87 -4.67
CA LEU A 185 -5.69 -5.24 -4.67
C LEU A 185 -4.55 -6.25 -4.35
N PRO A 186 -3.98 -6.24 -3.14
CA PRO A 186 -2.88 -7.15 -2.80
C PRO A 186 -3.33 -8.61 -2.81
N SER A 187 -2.49 -9.50 -3.36
CA SER A 187 -2.73 -10.95 -3.39
C SER A 187 -2.78 -11.54 -1.97
N LEU A 188 -3.72 -12.45 -1.74
CA LEU A 188 -3.83 -13.23 -0.50
C LEU A 188 -2.58 -14.10 -0.27
N LYS A 189 -1.90 -14.56 -1.32
CA LYS A 189 -0.67 -15.37 -1.18
C LYS A 189 0.52 -14.53 -0.70
N SER A 190 0.64 -13.31 -1.21
CA SER A 190 1.70 -12.38 -0.85
C SER A 190 1.47 -11.76 0.53
N PHE A 191 0.21 -11.46 0.85
CA PHE A 191 -0.22 -10.84 2.09
C PHE A 191 -1.28 -11.71 2.77
N PRO A 192 -0.89 -12.76 3.50
CA PRO A 192 -1.82 -13.80 3.96
C PRO A 192 -2.80 -13.34 5.04
N HIS A 193 -2.43 -12.32 5.80
CA HIS A 193 -3.24 -11.80 6.91
C HIS A 193 -3.33 -10.29 6.81
N LEU A 194 -4.47 -9.74 7.24
CA LEU A 194 -4.77 -8.31 7.13
C LEU A 194 -5.17 -7.76 8.50
N LEU A 195 -4.59 -6.63 8.88
CA LEU A 195 -5.06 -5.84 10.03
C LEU A 195 -5.89 -4.66 9.55
N VAL A 196 -7.09 -4.47 10.10
CA VAL A 196 -7.98 -3.35 9.79
C VAL A 196 -8.22 -2.53 11.06
N ALA A 197 -7.57 -1.37 11.17
CA ALA A 197 -7.56 -0.57 12.39
C ALA A 197 -8.05 0.86 12.16
N GLY A 198 -8.51 1.54 13.21
CA GLY A 198 -8.97 2.93 13.14
C GLY A 198 -10.00 3.26 14.21
N SER A 199 -10.41 4.52 14.36
CA SER A 199 -11.48 4.92 15.26
C SER A 199 -12.88 4.65 14.68
N THR A 200 -13.92 4.78 15.51
CA THR A 200 -15.32 4.62 15.10
C THR A 200 -15.68 5.59 13.97
N GLY A 201 -16.49 5.14 13.01
CA GLY A 201 -16.91 5.97 11.87
C GLY A 201 -15.90 6.07 10.72
N GLY A 202 -14.68 5.55 10.87
CA GLY A 202 -13.65 5.61 9.82
C GLY A 202 -13.94 4.79 8.55
N GLY A 203 -14.78 3.75 8.65
CA GLY A 203 -15.12 2.88 7.50
C GLY A 203 -14.71 1.40 7.63
N LYS A 204 -14.25 0.96 8.81
CA LYS A 204 -13.84 -0.44 9.07
C LYS A 204 -14.93 -1.47 8.76
N THR A 205 -16.13 -1.28 9.29
CA THR A 205 -17.27 -2.17 9.03
C THR A 205 -17.58 -2.26 7.54
N ASN A 206 -17.56 -1.11 6.84
CA ASN A 206 -17.71 -1.08 5.38
C ASN A 206 -16.59 -1.85 4.67
N GLN A 207 -15.33 -1.70 5.11
CA GLN A 207 -14.20 -2.45 4.56
C GLN A 207 -14.36 -3.96 4.74
N LEU A 208 -14.76 -4.43 5.93
CA LEU A 208 -15.01 -5.86 6.16
C LEU A 208 -16.12 -6.39 5.25
N LYS A 209 -17.19 -5.61 5.03
CA LYS A 209 -18.24 -5.94 4.06
C LYS A 209 -17.72 -6.02 2.62
N VAL A 210 -16.88 -5.07 2.22
CA VAL A 210 -16.22 -5.12 0.90
C VAL A 210 -15.37 -6.37 0.76
N LEU A 211 -14.57 -6.73 1.77
CA LEU A 211 -13.73 -7.92 1.71
C LEU A 211 -14.59 -9.18 1.55
N ALA A 212 -15.61 -9.36 2.38
CA ALA A 212 -16.53 -10.50 2.30
C ALA A 212 -17.21 -10.60 0.92
N GLU A 213 -17.79 -9.49 0.44
CA GLU A 213 -18.49 -9.44 -0.85
C GLU A 213 -17.54 -9.70 -2.02
N SER A 214 -16.36 -9.07 -2.00
CA SER A 214 -15.38 -9.19 -3.08
C SER A 214 -14.80 -10.59 -3.19
N LEU A 215 -14.58 -11.29 -2.07
CA LEU A 215 -14.04 -12.65 -2.09
C LEU A 215 -15.03 -13.65 -2.67
N LYS A 216 -16.35 -13.42 -2.49
CA LYS A 216 -17.39 -14.30 -3.04
C LYS A 216 -17.49 -14.24 -4.56
N VAL A 217 -17.08 -13.14 -5.17
CA VAL A 217 -17.19 -12.91 -6.63
C VAL A 217 -15.89 -13.15 -7.38
N GLN A 218 -14.77 -13.26 -6.67
CA GLN A 218 -13.51 -13.71 -7.24
C GLN A 218 -13.68 -15.18 -7.64
N GLY A 219 -13.05 -15.63 -8.72
CA GLY A 219 -13.34 -16.89 -9.44
C GLY A 219 -13.09 -18.21 -8.68
N GLN A 220 -13.14 -18.20 -7.35
CA GLN A 220 -12.97 -19.33 -6.45
C GLN A 220 -14.09 -19.33 -5.41
N ASP A 221 -14.62 -20.50 -5.03
CA ASP A 221 -15.59 -20.59 -3.94
C ASP A 221 -14.85 -20.52 -2.60
N ILE A 222 -14.47 -19.30 -2.21
CA ILE A 222 -13.69 -19.02 -1.00
C ILE A 222 -14.63 -19.05 0.21
N PRO A 223 -14.46 -19.98 1.17
CA PRO A 223 -15.22 -19.96 2.40
C PRO A 223 -14.84 -18.73 3.23
N VAL A 224 -15.82 -17.89 3.52
CA VAL A 224 -15.67 -16.71 4.37
C VAL A 224 -16.53 -16.89 5.61
N VAL A 225 -15.91 -16.81 6.79
CA VAL A 225 -16.61 -16.73 8.08
C VAL A 225 -16.40 -15.35 8.68
N LEU A 226 -17.48 -14.76 9.18
CA LEU A 226 -17.45 -13.46 9.83
C LEU A 226 -17.72 -13.61 11.32
N VAL A 227 -16.95 -12.89 12.13
CA VAL A 227 -17.07 -12.90 13.59
C VAL A 227 -17.41 -11.48 14.04
N ASP A 228 -18.63 -11.29 14.53
CA ASP A 228 -19.17 -10.02 15.04
C ASP A 228 -19.19 -10.04 16.57
N LEU A 229 -18.06 -9.70 17.20
CA LEU A 229 -17.95 -9.61 18.67
C LEU A 229 -18.47 -8.28 19.23
N LYS A 230 -18.72 -7.29 18.36
CA LYS A 230 -19.24 -5.98 18.74
C LYS A 230 -20.76 -6.01 18.93
N GLY A 231 -21.45 -6.90 18.22
CA GLY A 231 -22.89 -6.94 18.15
C GLY A 231 -23.46 -5.81 17.28
N GLY A 232 -24.77 -5.57 17.36
CA GLY A 232 -25.42 -4.49 16.61
C GLY A 232 -25.97 -4.88 15.22
N GLY A 233 -25.61 -6.07 14.71
CA GLY A 233 -26.21 -6.60 13.48
C GLY A 233 -25.76 -5.89 12.21
N ASP A 234 -24.59 -5.26 12.25
CA ASP A 234 -23.97 -4.56 11.13
C ASP A 234 -23.82 -5.47 9.90
N TYR A 235 -23.71 -6.79 10.11
CA TYR A 235 -23.45 -7.80 9.09
C TYR A 235 -24.68 -8.62 8.66
N ARG A 236 -25.90 -8.23 9.07
CA ARG A 236 -27.14 -8.96 8.70
C ARG A 236 -27.31 -9.13 7.19
N ASN A 237 -26.88 -8.13 6.42
CA ASN A 237 -26.89 -8.08 4.97
C ASN A 237 -25.92 -9.05 4.28
N LEU A 238 -25.01 -9.68 5.03
CA LEU A 238 -24.03 -10.62 4.49
C LEU A 238 -24.38 -12.10 4.76
N ARG A 239 -25.52 -12.39 5.38
CA ARG A 239 -25.92 -13.77 5.74
C ARG A 239 -25.95 -14.75 4.57
N GLU A 240 -26.19 -14.25 3.37
CA GLU A 240 -26.19 -15.04 2.13
C GLU A 240 -24.83 -14.99 1.40
N THR A 241 -23.96 -14.06 1.78
CA THR A 241 -22.63 -13.86 1.20
C THR A 241 -21.57 -14.72 1.91
N VAL A 242 -21.61 -14.77 3.25
CA VAL A 242 -20.67 -15.51 4.08
C VAL A 242 -21.24 -16.86 4.50
N GLN A 243 -20.38 -17.82 4.81
CA GLN A 243 -20.77 -19.15 5.26
C GLN A 243 -21.44 -19.11 6.64
N GLU A 244 -20.88 -18.31 7.55
CA GLU A 244 -21.37 -18.20 8.93
C GLU A 244 -21.07 -16.82 9.52
N ILE A 245 -21.95 -16.35 10.40
CA ILE A 245 -21.73 -15.18 11.25
C ILE A 245 -21.71 -15.62 12.72
N ILE A 246 -20.51 -15.72 13.27
CA ILE A 246 -20.25 -16.03 14.69
C ILE A 246 -20.40 -14.74 15.50
N ARG A 247 -21.04 -14.81 16.68
CA ARG A 247 -21.42 -13.62 17.45
C ARG A 247 -20.96 -13.63 18.91
N ASP A 248 -20.18 -14.64 19.29
CA ASP A 248 -19.70 -14.82 20.66
C ASP A 248 -18.32 -15.50 20.68
N LEU A 249 -17.66 -15.44 21.84
CA LEU A 249 -16.34 -16.04 22.05
C LEU A 249 -16.34 -17.57 22.01
N PRO A 250 -17.34 -18.30 22.57
CA PRO A 250 -17.38 -19.76 22.46
C PRO A 250 -17.46 -20.26 21.03
N GLY A 251 -18.28 -19.63 20.18
CA GLY A 251 -18.37 -19.94 18.76
C GLY A 251 -17.07 -19.63 18.02
N LEU A 252 -16.42 -18.50 18.34
CA LEU A 252 -15.12 -18.16 17.77
C LEU A 252 -14.06 -19.20 18.16
N HIS A 253 -14.05 -19.62 19.42
CA HIS A 253 -13.13 -20.63 19.92
C HIS A 253 -13.31 -21.97 19.18
N ALA A 254 -14.55 -22.46 19.08
CA ALA A 254 -14.86 -23.69 18.35
C ALA A 254 -14.43 -23.59 16.88
N TRP A 255 -14.73 -22.47 16.21
CA TRP A 255 -14.31 -22.25 14.83
C TRP A 255 -12.78 -22.29 14.69
N LEU A 256 -12.04 -21.56 15.52
CA LEU A 256 -10.58 -21.53 15.44
C LEU A 256 -9.94 -22.89 15.74
N GLN A 257 -10.53 -23.72 16.61
CA GLN A 257 -10.12 -25.11 16.78
C GLN A 257 -10.22 -25.91 15.47
N THR A 258 -11.31 -25.73 14.71
CA THR A 258 -11.43 -26.37 13.38
C THR A 258 -10.38 -25.86 12.40
N GLN A 259 -10.04 -24.56 12.45
CA GLN A 259 -9.04 -23.98 11.56
C GLN A 259 -7.63 -24.47 11.90
N VAL A 260 -7.31 -24.67 13.18
CA VAL A 260 -6.04 -25.27 13.61
C VAL A 260 -5.97 -26.74 13.18
N ALA A 261 -7.04 -27.52 13.32
CA ALA A 261 -7.07 -28.90 12.83
C ALA A 261 -6.92 -28.98 11.30
N LEU A 262 -7.55 -28.05 10.56
CA LEU A 262 -7.37 -27.92 9.11
C LEU A 262 -5.92 -27.57 8.77
N LEU A 263 -5.30 -26.68 9.53
CA LEU A 263 -3.89 -26.32 9.38
C LEU A 263 -2.99 -27.55 9.50
N GLU A 264 -3.17 -28.34 10.55
CA GLU A 264 -2.39 -29.57 10.78
C GLU A 264 -2.59 -30.59 9.65
N THR A 265 -3.84 -30.75 9.19
CA THR A 265 -4.17 -31.64 8.07
C THR A 265 -3.47 -31.21 6.77
N ARG A 266 -3.55 -29.92 6.42
CA ARG A 266 -2.90 -29.38 5.22
C ARG A 266 -1.38 -29.43 5.35
N GLN A 267 -0.84 -29.22 6.55
CA GLN A 267 0.58 -29.32 6.81
C GLN A 267 1.11 -30.75 6.58
N ALA A 268 0.38 -31.76 7.05
CA ALA A 268 0.72 -33.17 6.79
C ALA A 268 0.67 -33.49 5.29
N GLN A 269 -0.39 -33.06 4.60
CA GLN A 269 -0.50 -33.25 3.15
C GLN A 269 0.65 -32.58 2.39
N ALA A 270 0.98 -31.32 2.72
CA ALA A 270 2.07 -30.60 2.08
C ALA A 270 3.43 -31.28 2.29
N TRP A 271 3.64 -31.91 3.46
CA TRP A 271 4.84 -32.69 3.74
C TRP A 271 4.94 -33.95 2.88
N GLU A 272 3.82 -34.63 2.64
CA GLU A 272 3.77 -35.86 1.86
C GLU A 272 3.86 -35.61 0.35
N THR A 273 3.18 -34.58 -0.17
CA THR A 273 3.07 -34.33 -1.62
C THR A 273 4.02 -33.26 -2.13
N GLY A 274 4.52 -32.38 -1.26
CA GLY A 274 5.28 -31.18 -1.64
C GLY A 274 4.43 -30.02 -2.17
N GLU A 275 3.10 -30.19 -2.26
CA GLU A 275 2.18 -29.17 -2.80
C GLU A 275 1.69 -28.23 -1.69
N THR A 276 1.71 -26.92 -1.96
CA THR A 276 1.30 -25.87 -1.01
C THR A 276 0.22 -24.93 -1.56
N ASP A 277 -0.40 -25.27 -2.69
CA ASP A 277 -1.45 -24.47 -3.32
C ASP A 277 -2.84 -24.91 -2.84
N PHE A 278 -3.13 -24.64 -1.57
CA PHE A 278 -4.42 -24.94 -0.97
C PHE A 278 -5.45 -23.85 -1.28
N SER A 279 -6.69 -24.26 -1.55
CA SER A 279 -7.82 -23.33 -1.65
C SER A 279 -7.96 -22.49 -0.38
N PRO A 280 -8.06 -21.16 -0.50
CA PRO A 280 -8.06 -20.27 0.65
C PRO A 280 -9.33 -20.42 1.48
N VAL A 281 -9.18 -20.28 2.80
CA VAL A 281 -10.26 -20.07 3.75
C VAL A 281 -10.00 -18.76 4.50
N VAL A 282 -11.04 -17.96 4.71
CA VAL A 282 -10.90 -16.60 5.25
C VAL A 282 -11.79 -16.42 6.48
N THR A 283 -11.19 -15.99 7.59
CA THR A 283 -11.93 -15.58 8.80
C THR A 283 -11.78 -14.08 9.02
N LEU A 284 -12.91 -13.36 9.03
CA LEU A 284 -12.98 -11.92 9.30
C LEU A 284 -13.41 -11.70 10.76
N ILE A 285 -12.53 -11.18 11.61
CA ILE A 285 -12.80 -10.95 13.03
C ILE A 285 -12.99 -9.46 13.28
N ASP A 286 -14.23 -9.03 13.50
CA ASP A 286 -14.54 -7.67 13.94
C ASP A 286 -14.40 -7.52 15.45
N GLU A 287 -13.90 -6.35 15.85
CA GLU A 287 -13.59 -5.99 17.24
C GLU A 287 -12.76 -7.04 17.99
N PHE A 288 -11.59 -7.36 17.45
CA PHE A 288 -10.61 -8.26 18.07
C PHE A 288 -10.19 -7.81 19.48
N ALA A 289 -10.33 -6.52 19.81
CA ALA A 289 -10.13 -6.00 21.15
C ALA A 289 -10.99 -6.70 22.22
N THR A 290 -12.15 -7.24 21.85
CA THR A 290 -13.00 -8.04 22.75
C THR A 290 -12.27 -9.29 23.24
N VAL A 291 -11.46 -9.94 22.38
CA VAL A 291 -10.68 -11.12 22.77
C VAL A 291 -9.58 -10.72 23.75
N THR A 292 -8.76 -9.72 23.41
CA THR A 292 -7.63 -9.31 24.26
C THR A 292 -8.09 -8.74 25.61
N THR A 293 -9.14 -7.92 25.61
CA THR A 293 -9.72 -7.37 26.84
C THR A 293 -10.28 -8.49 27.73
N THR A 294 -10.94 -9.50 27.15
CA THR A 294 -11.46 -10.64 27.91
C THR A 294 -10.32 -11.48 28.49
N ALA A 295 -9.25 -11.71 27.73
CA ALA A 295 -8.08 -12.47 28.19
C ALA A 295 -7.38 -11.83 29.41
N SER A 296 -7.42 -10.50 29.51
CA SER A 296 -6.89 -9.72 30.64
C SER A 296 -7.86 -9.61 31.84
N SER A 297 -9.11 -10.07 31.69
CA SER A 297 -10.14 -9.95 32.74
C SER A 297 -9.83 -10.83 33.95
N LYS A 298 -10.04 -10.29 35.15
CA LYS A 298 -9.94 -11.04 36.43
C LYS A 298 -11.29 -11.47 36.99
N LEU A 299 -12.39 -10.99 36.39
CA LEU A 299 -13.75 -11.19 36.91
C LEU A 299 -14.33 -12.55 36.51
N ASP A 300 -14.00 -13.02 35.30
CA ASP A 300 -14.44 -14.31 34.77
C ASP A 300 -13.22 -15.09 34.29
N LYS A 301 -12.73 -15.99 35.14
CA LYS A 301 -11.55 -16.79 34.85
C LYS A 301 -11.78 -17.75 33.67
N ALA A 302 -12.98 -18.31 33.54
CA ALA A 302 -13.28 -19.26 32.47
C ALA A 302 -13.29 -18.56 31.10
N ALA A 303 -13.95 -17.39 31.01
CA ALA A 303 -13.93 -16.58 29.80
C ALA A 303 -12.51 -16.07 29.48
N ALA A 304 -11.74 -15.67 30.50
CA ALA A 304 -10.36 -15.23 30.31
C ALA A 304 -9.45 -16.35 29.80
N ASP A 305 -9.57 -17.57 30.32
CA ASP A 305 -8.76 -18.71 29.88
C ASP A 305 -9.14 -19.12 28.44
N GLN A 306 -10.44 -19.14 28.10
CA GLN A 306 -10.89 -19.33 26.71
C GLN A 306 -10.36 -18.25 25.76
N ALA A 307 -10.37 -16.98 26.18
CA ALA A 307 -9.84 -15.90 25.35
C ALA A 307 -8.33 -16.02 25.12
N LYS A 308 -7.56 -16.52 26.10
CA LYS A 308 -6.13 -16.83 25.93
C LYS A 308 -5.90 -17.97 24.93
N GLU A 309 -6.76 -19.00 24.95
CA GLU A 309 -6.72 -20.08 23.96
C GLU A 309 -7.00 -19.55 22.55
N ILE A 310 -8.00 -18.67 22.39
CA ILE A 310 -8.28 -17.96 21.13
C ILE A 310 -7.04 -17.19 20.66
N LEU A 311 -6.37 -16.43 21.54
CA LEU A 311 -5.14 -15.70 21.18
C LEU A 311 -4.01 -16.65 20.73
N SER A 312 -3.86 -17.79 21.39
CA SER A 312 -2.89 -18.83 21.02
C SER A 312 -3.16 -19.41 19.63
N GLN A 313 -4.43 -19.72 19.35
CA GLN A 313 -4.87 -20.23 18.04
C GLN A 313 -4.65 -19.18 16.95
N VAL A 314 -5.06 -17.92 17.17
CA VAL A 314 -4.81 -16.82 16.23
C VAL A 314 -3.32 -16.68 15.93
N ASN A 315 -2.46 -16.67 16.94
CA ASN A 315 -1.01 -16.59 16.73
C ASN A 315 -0.47 -17.77 15.92
N THR A 316 -0.95 -18.98 16.18
CA THR A 316 -0.56 -20.18 15.41
C THR A 316 -0.95 -20.04 13.94
N LEU A 317 -2.18 -19.61 13.68
CA LEU A 317 -2.70 -19.41 12.32
C LEU A 317 -1.97 -18.26 11.59
N LEU A 318 -1.67 -17.15 12.28
CA LEU A 318 -0.91 -16.04 11.69
C LEU A 318 0.52 -16.46 11.29
N GLN A 319 1.15 -17.33 12.08
CA GLN A 319 2.53 -17.77 11.81
C GLN A 319 2.62 -18.85 10.73
N LYS A 320 1.64 -19.76 10.69
CA LYS A 320 1.72 -20.99 9.87
C LYS A 320 0.69 -21.06 8.73
N GLY A 321 -0.30 -20.17 8.72
CA GLY A 321 -1.44 -20.23 7.78
C GLY A 321 -1.09 -19.87 6.34
N ARG A 322 -0.05 -19.06 6.11
CA ARG A 322 0.33 -18.50 4.79
C ARG A 322 0.40 -19.54 3.67
N SER A 323 1.21 -20.58 3.85
CA SER A 323 1.44 -21.61 2.82
C SER A 323 0.36 -22.69 2.81
N LEU A 324 -0.64 -22.57 3.68
CA LEU A 324 -1.70 -23.55 3.87
C LEU A 324 -3.07 -22.96 3.51
N GLY A 325 -3.10 -21.78 2.89
CA GLY A 325 -4.33 -21.13 2.44
C GLY A 325 -5.29 -20.79 3.59
N ILE A 326 -4.78 -20.47 4.79
CA ILE A 326 -5.60 -20.04 5.93
C ILE A 326 -5.31 -18.58 6.20
N HIS A 327 -6.32 -17.74 6.03
CA HIS A 327 -6.20 -16.29 6.05
C HIS A 327 -7.06 -15.68 7.17
N LEU A 328 -6.50 -14.69 7.85
CA LEU A 328 -7.16 -13.99 8.96
C LEU A 328 -7.20 -12.50 8.67
N VAL A 329 -8.36 -11.90 8.87
CA VAL A 329 -8.51 -10.45 8.92
C VAL A 329 -8.88 -10.07 10.34
N LEU A 330 -8.01 -9.34 11.02
CA LEU A 330 -8.26 -8.84 12.37
C LEU A 330 -8.67 -7.39 12.27
N ALA A 331 -9.83 -7.02 12.80
CA ALA A 331 -10.26 -5.63 12.85
C ALA A 331 -10.44 -5.13 14.29
N THR A 332 -10.12 -3.87 14.53
CA THR A 332 -10.25 -3.26 15.87
C THR A 332 -10.56 -1.78 15.80
N GLN A 333 -11.41 -1.30 16.73
CA GLN A 333 -11.61 0.13 16.98
C GLN A 333 -10.62 0.71 17.99
N ARG A 334 -9.86 -0.17 18.65
CA ARG A 334 -8.88 0.15 19.69
C ARG A 334 -7.47 -0.20 19.18
N PRO A 335 -6.86 0.69 18.36
CA PRO A 335 -5.50 0.51 17.87
C PRO A 335 -4.47 0.85 18.96
N ASP A 336 -4.47 0.07 20.05
CA ASP A 336 -3.54 0.21 21.17
C ASP A 336 -2.65 -1.03 21.31
N ALA A 337 -1.52 -0.88 22.01
CA ALA A 337 -0.50 -1.92 22.11
C ALA A 337 -0.94 -3.15 22.92
N GLU A 338 -2.01 -3.04 23.71
CA GLU A 338 -2.61 -4.17 24.42
C GLU A 338 -3.43 -5.03 23.46
N VAL A 339 -4.17 -4.40 22.54
CA VAL A 339 -4.95 -5.10 21.51
C VAL A 339 -4.09 -5.63 20.37
N ILE A 340 -3.06 -4.87 19.97
CA ILE A 340 -2.14 -5.23 18.88
C ILE A 340 -0.72 -5.35 19.45
N PRO A 341 -0.41 -6.42 20.20
CA PRO A 341 0.92 -6.63 20.73
C PRO A 341 1.92 -6.90 19.60
N GLY A 342 3.20 -6.60 19.84
CA GLY A 342 4.26 -6.73 18.83
C GLY A 342 4.36 -8.12 18.20
N ILE A 343 4.09 -9.19 18.95
CA ILE A 343 4.10 -10.57 18.43
C ILE A 343 3.02 -10.81 17.37
N LEU A 344 1.85 -10.19 17.54
CA LEU A 344 0.75 -10.26 16.59
C LEU A 344 1.05 -9.39 15.38
N ARG A 345 1.55 -8.17 15.61
CA ARG A 345 1.94 -7.25 14.52
C ARG A 345 3.06 -7.80 13.63
N ALA A 346 4.00 -8.56 14.18
CA ALA A 346 5.12 -9.13 13.44
C ALA A 346 4.69 -10.12 12.33
N ASN A 347 3.46 -10.63 12.38
CA ASN A 347 2.92 -11.58 11.39
C ASN A 347 1.87 -10.94 10.45
N LEU A 348 1.72 -9.61 10.47
CA LEU A 348 0.70 -8.86 9.71
C LEU A 348 1.36 -7.87 8.74
N ASP A 349 1.72 -8.34 7.55
CA ASP A 349 2.43 -7.51 6.56
C ASP A 349 1.52 -6.60 5.72
N ALA A 350 0.20 -6.82 5.79
CA ALA A 350 -0.80 -5.94 5.19
C ALA A 350 -1.65 -5.28 6.28
N LEU A 351 -1.68 -3.94 6.24
CA LEU A 351 -2.44 -3.11 7.17
C LEU A 351 -3.36 -2.18 6.39
N VAL A 352 -4.58 -2.00 6.88
CA VAL A 352 -5.50 -0.93 6.47
C VAL A 352 -5.83 -0.10 7.70
N THR A 353 -5.32 1.12 7.74
CA THR A 353 -5.46 2.01 8.88
C THR A 353 -6.30 3.20 8.49
N PHE A 354 -7.52 3.26 9.02
CA PHE A 354 -8.38 4.45 8.97
C PHE A 354 -7.91 5.50 9.97
N HIS A 355 -8.54 6.67 9.93
CA HIS A 355 -8.28 7.73 10.89
C HIS A 355 -8.26 7.22 12.35
N VAL A 356 -7.25 7.65 13.11
CA VAL A 356 -7.09 7.36 14.55
C VAL A 356 -7.03 8.67 15.34
N THR A 357 -7.36 8.63 16.63
CA THR A 357 -7.51 9.87 17.41
C THR A 357 -6.19 10.42 17.94
N THR A 358 -5.13 9.62 17.95
CA THR A 358 -3.81 10.06 18.43
C THR A 358 -2.66 9.56 17.55
N SER A 359 -1.56 10.31 17.52
CA SER A 359 -0.32 9.89 16.84
C SER A 359 0.26 8.59 17.41
N VAL A 360 0.10 8.35 18.72
CA VAL A 360 0.51 7.10 19.38
C VAL A 360 -0.23 5.90 18.79
N GLN A 361 -1.56 6.01 18.61
CA GLN A 361 -2.36 4.96 17.96
C GLN A 361 -1.94 4.71 16.51
N SER A 362 -1.56 5.78 15.79
CA SER A 362 -1.02 5.64 14.42
C SER A 362 0.26 4.82 14.44
N GLY A 363 1.17 5.13 15.38
CA GLY A 363 2.44 4.43 15.53
C GLY A 363 2.30 2.97 15.97
N VAL A 364 1.29 2.64 16.79
CA VAL A 364 0.99 1.24 17.17
C VAL A 364 0.68 0.38 15.95
N VAL A 365 -0.07 0.92 14.97
CA VAL A 365 -0.48 0.15 13.78
C VAL A 365 0.58 0.22 12.70
N LEU A 366 0.96 1.44 12.29
CA LEU A 366 1.83 1.70 11.13
C LEU A 366 3.33 1.54 11.45
N GLY A 367 3.70 1.59 12.72
CA GLY A 367 5.08 1.46 13.20
C GLY A 367 5.57 2.71 13.94
N PRO A 368 6.62 2.60 14.77
CA PRO A 368 7.13 3.71 15.58
C PRO A 368 7.43 4.97 14.75
N GLY A 369 7.03 6.14 15.26
CA GLY A 369 7.27 7.43 14.61
C GLY A 369 6.31 7.79 13.46
N ARG A 370 5.36 6.91 13.11
CA ARG A 370 4.39 7.13 12.04
C ARG A 370 3.09 7.79 12.53
N SER A 371 2.84 9.04 12.14
CA SER A 371 1.64 9.83 12.48
C SER A 371 0.58 9.87 11.37
N GLU A 372 0.81 9.22 10.23
CA GLU A 372 0.04 9.38 9.01
C GLU A 372 -1.45 9.07 9.21
N ALA A 373 -1.81 8.05 9.98
CA ALA A 373 -3.21 7.71 10.24
C ALA A 373 -3.91 8.74 11.15
N TYR A 374 -3.17 9.40 12.05
CA TYR A 374 -3.70 10.51 12.85
C TYR A 374 -3.93 11.75 11.97
N GLU A 375 -3.05 11.97 11.00
CA GLU A 375 -3.14 13.04 10.02
C GLU A 375 -4.12 12.76 8.87
N LEU A 376 -4.78 11.59 8.84
CA LEU A 376 -5.88 11.39 7.91
C LEU A 376 -7.02 12.35 8.23
N PRO A 377 -7.65 12.99 7.22
CA PRO A 377 -8.90 13.68 7.45
C PRO A 377 -9.95 12.68 7.96
N ALA A 378 -10.87 13.13 8.81
CA ALA A 378 -12.01 12.33 9.28
C ALA A 378 -13.06 12.15 8.16
N HIS A 379 -12.62 11.68 7.00
CA HIS A 379 -13.43 11.38 5.83
C HIS A 379 -13.70 9.87 5.80
N PRO A 380 -14.97 9.42 5.78
CA PRO A 380 -15.30 7.99 5.73
C PRO A 380 -14.63 7.29 4.55
N GLY A 381 -14.05 6.12 4.81
CA GLY A 381 -13.37 5.32 3.79
C GLY A 381 -11.96 5.82 3.43
N ARG A 382 -11.52 6.97 3.93
CA ARG A 382 -10.13 7.40 3.74
C ARG A 382 -9.22 6.60 4.67
N ALA A 383 -8.23 5.93 4.10
CA ALA A 383 -7.31 5.06 4.84
C ALA A 383 -5.89 5.15 4.28
N PHE A 384 -4.93 4.68 5.07
CA PHE A 384 -3.62 4.27 4.60
C PHE A 384 -3.55 2.75 4.52
N VAL A 385 -2.94 2.24 3.46
CA VAL A 385 -2.60 0.83 3.31
C VAL A 385 -1.10 0.68 3.43
N SER A 386 -0.63 -0.17 4.34
CA SER A 386 0.78 -0.53 4.44
C SER A 386 0.95 -1.96 3.93
N LEU A 387 1.73 -2.13 2.87
CA LEU A 387 2.05 -3.44 2.27
C LEU A 387 3.55 -3.63 2.32
N GLY A 388 4.05 -4.51 3.19
CA GLY A 388 5.49 -4.75 3.33
C GLY A 388 6.28 -3.48 3.73
N GLY A 389 5.62 -2.53 4.38
CA GLY A 389 6.20 -1.24 4.81
C GLY A 389 6.00 -0.08 3.84
N GLU A 390 5.62 -0.33 2.57
CA GLU A 390 5.21 0.72 1.63
C GLU A 390 3.82 1.23 2.01
N LEU A 391 3.73 2.53 2.27
CA LEU A 391 2.50 3.18 2.70
C LEU A 391 1.85 3.90 1.52
N THR A 392 0.59 3.56 1.23
CA THR A 392 -0.20 4.18 0.15
C THR A 392 -1.49 4.73 0.72
N LYS A 393 -1.85 5.97 0.36
CA LYS A 393 -3.13 6.56 0.74
C LYS A 393 -4.22 6.08 -0.21
N VAL A 394 -5.37 5.68 0.33
CA VAL A 394 -6.48 5.16 -0.47
C VAL A 394 -7.82 5.72 -0.03
N GLN A 395 -8.75 5.79 -0.98
CA GLN A 395 -10.17 5.80 -0.71
C GLN A 395 -10.69 4.35 -0.83
N THR A 396 -11.16 3.76 0.27
CA THR A 396 -11.68 2.40 0.26
C THR A 396 -12.97 2.31 -0.56
N TYR A 397 -13.21 1.13 -1.15
CA TYR A 397 -14.45 0.89 -1.85
C TYR A 397 -15.63 0.96 -0.88
N ARG A 398 -16.74 1.54 -1.32
CA ARG A 398 -18.01 1.52 -0.62
C ARG A 398 -18.69 0.19 -0.92
N TRP A 399 -19.05 -0.54 0.13
CA TRP A 399 -19.82 -1.77 -0.02
C TRP A 399 -21.18 -1.47 -0.64
N GLU A 400 -21.52 -2.32 -1.60
CA GLU A 400 -22.85 -2.50 -2.17
C GLU A 400 -22.94 -3.96 -2.60
N PRO A 401 -24.14 -4.59 -2.55
CA PRO A 401 -24.30 -5.96 -2.98
C PRO A 401 -23.88 -6.14 -4.44
N LEU A 402 -23.00 -7.11 -4.70
CA LEU A 402 -22.58 -7.48 -6.04
C LEU A 402 -23.52 -8.57 -6.56
N THR A 403 -24.65 -8.14 -7.12
CA THR A 403 -25.58 -9.08 -7.77
C THR A 403 -24.88 -9.76 -8.95
N GLN A 404 -24.79 -11.09 -8.93
CA GLN A 404 -24.60 -11.84 -10.16
C GLN A 404 -25.87 -11.60 -10.99
N GLU A 405 -25.76 -10.95 -12.16
CA GLU A 405 -26.88 -10.95 -13.11
C GLU A 405 -27.28 -12.42 -13.32
N LYS A 406 -28.48 -12.79 -12.86
CA LYS A 406 -29.08 -14.06 -13.30
C LYS A 406 -29.06 -14.01 -14.83
N PRO A 407 -28.55 -15.04 -15.52
CA PRO A 407 -28.65 -15.07 -16.97
C PRO A 407 -30.13 -14.85 -17.29
N LYS A 408 -30.43 -13.80 -18.08
CA LYS A 408 -31.79 -13.55 -18.56
C LYS A 408 -32.29 -14.89 -19.07
N SER A 409 -33.31 -15.46 -18.42
CA SER A 409 -33.95 -16.64 -18.96
C SER A 409 -34.52 -16.21 -20.30
N THR A 410 -33.85 -16.60 -21.37
CA THR A 410 -34.46 -16.71 -22.69
C THR A 410 -35.45 -17.85 -22.55
N HIS A 411 -36.63 -17.55 -22.01
CA HIS A 411 -37.76 -18.42 -22.26
C HIS A 411 -38.21 -18.22 -23.71
N PRO A 412 -38.41 -19.32 -24.45
CA PRO A 412 -38.63 -19.34 -25.88
C PRO A 412 -39.96 -18.73 -26.30
#